data_AF-A0A358L458-F1
#
_entry.id   AF-A0A358L458-F1
#
_cell.length_a   1.000
_cell.length_b   1.000
_cell.length_c   1.000
_cell.angle_alpha   90.00
_cell.angle_beta   90.00
_cell.angle_gamma   90.00
#
_symmetry.space_group_name_H-M   'P 1'
#
loop_
_entity.id
_entity.type
_entity.pdbx_description
1 polymer ?
#
loop_
_entity_poly.entity_id
_entity_poly.type
_entity_poly.pdbx_seq_one_letter_code
_entity_poly.pdbx_strand_id
1 'polypeptide(L)' 'VGKPTAGEPQWGEEQGVAELRRQVELNETLPGVSGTILFRDAFLDAPQAQEAVNYLHQRWNKK' A
#
# COMPACT_ATOMS: atom_id res chain seq x y z
N VAL A 1 -22.75 -10.58 5.26
CA VAL A 1 -21.51 -10.07 4.63
C VAL A 1 -21.85 -8.92 3.70
N GLY A 2 -21.07 -7.84 3.67
CA GLY A 2 -21.32 -6.66 2.81
C GLY A 2 -21.04 -6.97 1.34
N LYS A 3 -21.71 -6.28 0.42
CA LYS A 3 -21.47 -6.40 -1.03
C LYS A 3 -20.38 -5.39 -1.43
N PRO A 4 -19.34 -5.81 -2.16
CA PRO A 4 -18.33 -4.88 -2.66
C PRO A 4 -18.96 -3.83 -3.58
N THR A 5 -18.46 -2.61 -3.53
CA THR A 5 -18.89 -1.51 -4.42
C THR A 5 -17.72 -1.02 -5.28
N ALA A 6 -18.04 -0.43 -6.44
CA ALA A 6 -17.02 0.08 -7.36
C ALA A 6 -16.17 1.24 -6.78
N GLY A 7 -16.64 1.88 -5.69
CA GLY A 7 -15.91 2.94 -4.99
C GLY A 7 -15.02 2.44 -3.86
N GLU A 8 -15.06 1.14 -3.53
CA GLU A 8 -14.24 0.59 -2.47
C GLU A 8 -12.79 0.38 -2.91
N PRO A 9 -11.82 0.54 -1.99
CA PRO A 9 -10.43 0.20 -2.24
C PRO A 9 -10.27 -1.30 -2.53
N GLN A 10 -9.52 -1.63 -3.58
CA GLN A 10 -9.38 -3.01 -4.06
C GLN A 10 -8.27 -3.77 -3.33
N TRP A 11 -8.35 -3.85 -2.00
CA TRP A 11 -7.32 -4.50 -1.17
C TRP A 11 -7.16 -6.01 -1.43
N GLY A 12 -8.15 -6.65 -2.07
CA GLY A 12 -8.10 -8.07 -2.41
C GLY A 12 -7.36 -8.37 -3.72
N GLU A 13 -7.07 -7.37 -4.54
CA GLU A 13 -6.36 -7.54 -5.82
C GLU A 13 -4.86 -7.48 -5.60
N GLU A 14 -4.10 -8.39 -6.24
CA GLU A 14 -2.64 -8.46 -6.12
C GLU A 14 -2.16 -8.41 -4.65
N GLN A 15 -2.84 -9.14 -3.75
CA GLN A 15 -2.55 -9.14 -2.31
C GLN A 15 -2.57 -7.73 -1.66
N GLY A 16 -3.32 -6.80 -2.25
CA GLY A 16 -3.45 -5.41 -1.79
C GLY A 16 -2.31 -4.50 -2.23
N VAL A 17 -1.32 -4.99 -2.98
CA VAL A 17 -0.16 -4.21 -3.45
C VAL A 17 -0.59 -3.18 -4.50
N ALA A 18 -1.51 -3.53 -5.39
CA ALA A 18 -2.04 -2.61 -6.40
C ALA A 18 -2.71 -1.39 -5.76
N GLU A 19 -3.58 -1.60 -4.77
CA GLU A 19 -4.24 -0.52 -4.04
C GLU A 19 -3.23 0.29 -3.21
N LEU A 20 -2.28 -0.37 -2.54
CA LEU A 20 -1.21 0.31 -1.80
C LEU A 20 -0.42 1.27 -2.71
N ARG A 21 -0.02 0.82 -3.90
CA ARG A 21 0.65 1.64 -4.90
C ARG A 21 -0.18 2.85 -5.29
N ARG A 22 -1.45 2.65 -5.62
CA ARG A 22 -2.38 3.71 -5.99
C ARG A 22 -2.51 4.77 -4.90
N GLN A 23 -2.60 4.35 -3.63
CA GLN A 23 -2.71 5.27 -2.49
C GLN A 23 -1.42 6.08 -2.29
N VAL A 24 -0.24 5.45 -2.43
CA VAL A 24 1.05 6.15 -2.35
C VAL A 24 1.19 7.17 -3.48
N GLU A 25 0.88 6.78 -4.71
CA GLU A 25 0.92 7.69 -5.87
C GLU A 25 -0.04 8.86 -5.73
N LEU A 26 -1.28 8.62 -5.30
CA LEU A 26 -2.27 9.67 -5.02
C LEU A 26 -1.75 10.65 -3.97
N ASN A 27 -1.22 10.15 -2.86
CA ASN A 27 -0.70 10.99 -1.78
C ASN A 27 0.44 11.90 -2.26
N GLU A 28 1.29 11.43 -3.18
CA GLU A 28 2.36 12.25 -3.77
C GLU A 28 1.84 13.39 -4.67
N THR A 29 0.64 13.24 -5.24
CA THR A 29 0.01 14.31 -6.05
C THR A 29 -0.66 15.40 -5.21
N LEU A 30 -0.92 15.15 -3.93
CA LEU A 30 -1.67 16.05 -3.06
C LEU A 30 -0.72 17.02 -2.32
N PRO A 31 -0.82 18.34 -2.55
CA PRO A 31 0.01 19.31 -1.85
C PRO A 31 -0.18 19.24 -0.34
N GLY A 32 0.92 19.26 0.42
CA GLY A 32 0.90 19.21 1.89
C GLY A 32 0.75 17.81 2.49
N VAL A 33 0.60 16.77 1.67
CA VAL A 33 0.69 15.38 2.14
C VAL A 33 2.15 14.95 2.11
N SER A 34 2.76 14.86 3.30
CA SER A 34 4.08 14.27 3.50
C SER A 34 3.89 12.98 4.28
N GLY A 35 3.96 11.85 3.58
CA GLY A 35 3.46 10.58 4.07
C GLY A 35 4.35 9.91 5.11
N THR A 36 3.72 9.30 6.11
CA THR A 36 4.27 8.23 6.94
C THR A 36 3.32 7.04 6.82
N ILE A 37 3.82 5.85 6.51
CA ILE A 37 3.01 4.63 6.54
C ILE A 37 3.09 4.03 7.93
N LEU A 38 1.92 3.73 8.50
CA LEU A 38 1.79 2.96 9.73
C LEU A 38 1.51 1.51 9.38
N PHE A 39 2.36 0.62 9.88
CA PHE A 39 2.21 -0.82 9.72
C PHE A 39 2.41 -1.52 11.06
N ARG A 40 1.87 -2.72 11.18
CA ARG A 40 2.19 -3.60 12.31
C ARG A 40 3.53 -4.26 12.03
N ASP A 41 4.45 -4.20 12.98
CA ASP A 41 5.79 -4.76 12.87
C ASP A 41 5.79 -6.23 12.40
N ALA A 42 4.90 -7.05 12.98
CA ALA A 42 4.73 -8.45 12.59
C ALA A 42 4.35 -8.69 11.11
N PHE A 43 3.90 -7.67 10.38
CA PHE A 43 3.65 -7.80 8.95
C PHE A 43 4.89 -7.61 8.07
N LEU A 44 6.00 -7.11 8.61
CA LEU A 44 7.25 -7.04 7.85
C LEU A 44 7.76 -8.43 7.47
N ASP A 45 7.55 -9.41 8.36
CA ASP A 45 7.99 -10.81 8.17
C ASP A 45 6.88 -11.73 7.66
N ALA A 46 5.67 -11.19 7.45
CA ALA A 46 4.54 -11.99 7.01
C ALA A 46 4.64 -12.32 5.51
N PRO A 47 4.62 -13.60 5.09
CA PRO A 47 4.80 -13.97 3.68
C PRO A 47 3.83 -13.27 2.73
N GLN A 48 2.57 -13.08 3.16
CA GLN A 48 1.54 -12.40 2.38
C GLN A 48 1.79 -10.89 2.18
N ALA A 49 2.66 -10.28 2.99
CA ALA A 49 2.98 -8.85 2.92
C ALA A 49 4.33 -8.58 2.24
N GLN A 50 5.11 -9.62 1.92
CA GLN A 50 6.47 -9.47 1.40
C GLN A 50 6.52 -8.66 0.09
N GLU A 51 5.52 -8.82 -0.78
CA GLU A 51 5.43 -8.07 -2.03
C GLU A 51 5.19 -6.56 -1.80
N ALA A 52 4.33 -6.21 -0.84
CA ALA A 52 4.11 -4.83 -0.42
C ALA A 52 5.38 -4.23 0.19
N VAL A 53 6.07 -4.98 1.05
CA VAL A 53 7.34 -4.57 1.66
C VAL A 53 8.41 -4.32 0.59
N ASN A 54 8.56 -5.24 -0.37
CA ASN A 54 9.49 -5.10 -1.49
C ASN A 54 9.18 -3.85 -2.34
N TYR A 55 7.90 -3.61 -2.65
CA TYR A 55 7.47 -2.42 -3.37
C TYR A 55 7.86 -1.12 -2.63
N LEU A 56 7.57 -1.03 -1.33
CA LEU A 56 7.90 0.16 -0.52
C LEU A 56 9.41 0.39 -0.45
N HIS A 57 10.20 -0.68 -0.28
CA HIS A 57 11.66 -0.58 -0.33
C HIS A 57 12.15 -0.08 -1.69
N GLN A 58 11.67 -0.63 -2.80
CA GLN A 58 12.08 -0.16 -4.13
C GLN A 58 11.69 1.30 -4.40
N ARG A 59 10.54 1.74 -3.88
CA ARG A 59 10.02 3.10 -4.08
C ARG A 59 10.84 4.15 -3.32
N TRP A 60 11.17 3.89 -2.05
CA TRP A 60 11.76 4.89 -1.15
C TRP A 60 13.24 4.66 -0.81
N ASN A 61 13.80 3.50 -1.10
CA ASN A 61 15.24 3.24 -0.93
C ASN A 61 16.04 3.59 -2.20
N LYS A 62 15.59 4.57 -2.99
CA LYS A 62 16.36 5.10 -4.12
C LYS A 62 17.60 5.81 -3.56
N LYS A 63 18.75 5.14 -3.62
CA LYS A 63 20.06 5.78 -3.50
C LYS A 63 20.32 6.69 -4.69
#